data_AF-A0A7V9TDC9-F1
#
_entry.id   AF-A0A7V9TDC9-F1
#
_cell.length_a   1.000
_cell.length_b   1.000
_cell.length_c   1.000
_cell.angle_alpha   90.00
_cell.angle_beta   90.00
_cell.angle_gamma   90.00
#
_symmetry.space_group_name_H-M   'P 1'
#
loop_
_entity.id
_entity.type
_entity.pdbx_description
1 polymer ?
#
loop_
_entity_poly.entity_id
_entity_poly.type
_entity_poly.pdbx_seq_one_letter_code
_entity_poly.pdbx_strand_id
1 'polypeptide(L)' 'MKQGIHPAYNEITVHCACGDTFKTRSTRKEDLSV' A
#
# COMPACT_ATOMS: atom_id res chain seq x y z
N MET A 1 -1.97 -16.49 -2.55
CA MET A 1 -3.35 -16.13 -2.14
C MET A 1 -4.21 -17.37 -1.87
N LYS A 2 -3.88 -18.17 -0.84
CA LYS A 2 -4.85 -19.10 -0.24
C LYS A 2 -5.63 -18.31 0.83
N GLN A 3 -6.96 -18.36 0.82
CA GLN A 3 -7.81 -17.70 1.82
C GLN A 3 -7.43 -18.21 3.22
N GLY A 4 -7.01 -17.30 4.12
CA GLY A 4 -6.81 -17.59 5.55
C GLY A 4 -5.39 -17.34 6.11
N ILE A 5 -4.34 -17.30 5.29
CA ILE A 5 -2.94 -17.11 5.76
C ILE A 5 -2.20 -15.95 5.08
N HIS A 6 -2.84 -15.28 4.14
CA HIS A 6 -2.23 -14.14 3.44
C HIS A 6 -2.75 -12.81 4.02
N PRO A 7 -1.87 -11.87 4.37
CA PRO A 7 -2.27 -10.53 4.80
C PRO A 7 -3.08 -9.83 3.71
N ALA A 8 -4.04 -8.99 4.11
CA ALA A 8 -4.87 -8.23 3.18
C ALA A 8 -3.98 -7.32 2.32
N TYR A 9 -3.91 -7.61 1.02
CA TYR A 9 -3.18 -6.81 0.04
C TYR A 9 -4.13 -5.76 -0.49
N ASN A 10 -3.99 -4.53 0.00
CA ASN A 10 -4.86 -3.41 -0.31
C ASN A 10 -4.13 -2.41 -1.20
N GLU A 11 -4.88 -1.66 -1.99
CA GLU A 11 -4.34 -0.50 -2.71
C GLU A 11 -4.15 0.63 -1.70
N ILE A 12 -2.92 1.11 -1.57
CA ILE A 12 -2.55 2.26 -0.76
C ILE A 12 -2.01 3.37 -1.66
N THR A 13 -2.21 4.60 -1.22
CA THR A 13 -1.65 5.78 -1.89
C THR A 13 -0.32 6.11 -1.22
N VAL A 14 0.76 6.14 -2.00
CA VAL A 14 2.08 6.56 -1.51
C VAL A 14 2.31 7.99 -1.96
N HIS A 15 2.53 8.89 -1.00
CA HIS A 15 2.95 10.26 -1.26
C HIS A 15 4.46 10.33 -1.04
N CYS A 16 5.23 10.65 -2.08
CA CYS A 16 6.67 10.87 -1.94
C CYS A 16 6.95 12.35 -1.61
N ALA A 17 7.93 12.60 -0.76
CA ALA A 17 8.52 13.91 -0.49
C ALA A 17 9.04 14.59 -1.77
N CYS A 18 9.29 13.79 -2.81
CA CYS A 18 9.66 14.23 -4.14
C CYS A 18 8.49 14.79 -4.98
N GLY A 19 7.25 14.76 -4.47
CA GLY A 19 6.05 15.33 -5.09
C GLY A 19 5.20 14.30 -5.86
N ASP A 20 5.74 13.12 -6.12
CA ASP A 20 5.03 12.05 -6.82
C ASP A 20 4.07 11.31 -5.88
N THR A 21 2.83 11.12 -6.35
CA THR A 21 1.82 10.33 -5.66
C THR A 21 1.45 9.13 -6.52
N PHE A 22 1.75 7.92 -6.07
CA PHE A 22 1.50 6.71 -6.85
C PHE A 22 0.77 5.63 -6.03
N LYS A 23 -0.15 4.93 -6.70
CA LYS A 23 -0.95 3.87 -6.09
C LYS A 23 -0.15 2.58 -6.11
N THR A 24 0.13 2.05 -4.93
CA THR A 24 0.87 0.80 -4.76
C THR A 24 0.02 -0.20 -4.02
N ARG A 25 0.08 -1.47 -4.41
CA ARG A 25 -0.56 -2.54 -3.65
C ARG A 25 0.39 -2.99 -2.55
N SER A 26 -0.06 -2.97 -1.30
CA SER A 26 0.75 -3.36 -0.16
C SER A 26 -0.08 -4.14 0.86
N THR A 27 0.59 -4.95 1.68
CA THR A 27 -0.01 -5.61 2.83
C THR A 27 -0.24 -4.65 4.01
N ARG A 28 0.31 -3.44 3.94
CA ARG A 28 0.12 -2.38 4.92
C ARG A 28 -1.20 -1.67 4.63
N LYS A 29 -2.01 -1.44 5.68
CA LYS A 29 -3.33 -0.79 5.60
C LYS A 29 -3.27 0.74 5.66
N GLU A 30 -2.08 1.31 5.67
CA GLU A 30 -1.86 2.72 5.96
C GLU A 30 -1.25 3.39 4.73
N ASP A 31 -1.74 4.59 4.42
CA ASP A 31 -1.20 5.44 3.38
C ASP A 31 0.23 5.84 3.76
N LEU A 32 1.21 5.48 2.91
CA LEU A 32 2.60 5.82 3.16
C LEU A 32 2.88 7.24 2.63
N SER A 33 2.93 8.21 3.52
CA SER A 33 3.58 9.49 3.25
C SER A 33 5.07 9.38 3.62
N VAL A 34 5.95 9.40 2.62
CA VAL A 34 7.41 9.48 2.76
C VAL A 34 7.86 10.90 2.50
#